data_AF-A0A0J9B783-F1
#
_entry.id   AF-A0A0J9B783-F1
#
_cell.length_a   1.000
_cell.length_b   1.000
_cell.length_c   1.000
_cell.angle_alpha   90.00
_cell.angle_beta   90.00
_cell.angle_gamma   90.00
#
_symmetry.space_group_name_H-M   'P 1'
#
loop_
_entity.id
_entity.type
_entity.pdbx_description
1 polymer ?
#
loop_
_entity_poly.entity_id
_entity_poly.type
_entity_poly.pdbx_seq_one_letter_code
_entity_poly.pdbx_strand_id
1 'polypeptide(L)'
;IKEKILLLADKVLNQQMLLSGAGFALYNEPKNKSWQLAWLYRSLHHPQRLVNKFCLNKASQHFVDYQTFSWFSIVQETEKGYLHGPYVDYICNSTYTLTYLYPVYFEKQLIGVAATDVMVGQLEQILRDSLGDDYLPVVMTTPSGRILFSNLPHYRVGELKPNDALTAHLKSQYFTLWGEGSECGAMPP
;
A
#
# COMPACT_ATOMS: atom_id res chain seq x y z
N ILE A 1 17.08 -16.65 7.02
CA ILE A 1 16.42 -15.72 6.06
C ILE A 1 15.40 -14.84 6.78
N LYS A 2 14.35 -15.42 7.39
CA LYS A 2 13.33 -14.70 8.18
C LYS A 2 13.86 -13.60 9.11
N GLU A 3 14.80 -13.92 10.00
CA GLU A 3 15.33 -12.93 10.96
C GLU A 3 16.05 -11.76 10.28
N LYS A 4 16.81 -12.04 9.22
CA LYS A 4 17.48 -11.00 8.43
C LYS A 4 16.47 -10.08 7.76
N ILE A 5 15.39 -10.63 7.19
CA ILE A 5 14.35 -9.80 6.56
C ILE A 5 13.59 -8.99 7.62
N LEU A 6 13.29 -9.55 8.79
CA LEU A 6 12.66 -8.78 9.88
C LEU A 6 13.56 -7.65 10.38
N LEU A 7 14.88 -7.86 10.45
CA LEU A 7 15.82 -6.80 10.79
C LEU A 7 15.84 -5.67 9.73
N LEU A 8 15.73 -6.02 8.45
CA LEU A 8 15.58 -5.03 7.37
C LEU A 8 14.25 -4.29 7.46
N ALA A 9 13.15 -5.00 7.72
CA ALA A 9 11.83 -4.41 7.90
C ALA A 9 11.82 -3.42 9.09
N ASP A 10 12.41 -3.80 10.23
CA ASP A 10 12.55 -2.91 11.39
C ASP A 10 13.38 -1.66 11.05
N LYS A 11 14.51 -1.84 10.36
CA LYS A 11 15.35 -0.72 9.90
C LYS A 11 14.58 0.24 8.98
N VAL A 12 13.86 -0.29 8.00
CA VAL A 12 13.07 0.51 7.05
C VAL A 12 11.95 1.26 7.77
N LEU A 13 11.23 0.61 8.68
CA LEU A 13 10.20 1.26 9.50
C LEU A 13 10.77 2.38 10.36
N ASN A 14 11.95 2.19 10.96
CA ASN A 14 12.60 3.22 11.76
C ASN A 14 13.13 4.40 10.94
N GLN A 15 13.48 4.17 9.67
CA GLN A 15 13.95 5.22 8.76
C GLN A 15 12.82 5.98 8.06
N GLN A 16 11.66 5.35 7.90
CA GLN A 16 10.53 5.89 7.14
C GLN A 16 9.27 5.96 8.02
N MET A 17 9.03 7.13 8.62
CA MET A 17 7.89 7.34 9.52
C MET A 17 6.52 7.17 8.85
N LEU A 18 6.47 7.26 7.52
CA LEU A 18 5.25 7.06 6.73
C LEU A 18 4.84 5.59 6.61
N LEU A 19 5.76 4.68 6.87
CA LEU A 19 5.48 3.26 6.79
C LEU A 19 4.86 2.79 8.10
N SER A 20 3.64 2.27 8.00
CA SER A 20 2.91 1.67 9.10
C SER A 20 3.22 0.20 9.29
N GLY A 21 3.74 -0.47 8.26
CA GLY A 21 4.06 -1.89 8.29
C GLY A 21 5.13 -2.26 7.27
N ALA A 22 5.86 -3.33 7.55
CA ALA A 22 6.83 -3.92 6.64
C ALA A 22 6.99 -5.41 6.93
N GLY A 23 7.18 -6.21 5.91
CA GLY A 23 7.27 -7.64 6.10
C GLY A 23 7.51 -8.41 4.82
N PHE A 24 7.22 -9.71 4.90
CA PHE A 24 7.33 -10.61 3.78
C PHE A 24 6.32 -11.74 3.86
N ALA A 25 5.99 -12.26 2.68
CA ALA A 25 5.28 -13.51 2.49
C ALA A 25 6.12 -14.39 1.57
N LEU A 26 6.77 -15.41 2.13
CA LEU A 26 7.62 -16.36 1.42
C LEU A 26 6.90 -17.68 1.22
N TYR A 27 6.98 -18.25 0.02
CA TYR A 27 6.50 -19.60 -0.29
C TYR A 27 7.70 -20.50 -0.59
N ASN A 28 7.59 -21.77 -0.21
CA ASN A 28 8.63 -22.77 -0.42
C ASN A 28 7.98 -24.08 -0.89
N GLU A 29 8.32 -24.56 -2.10
CA GLU A 29 7.92 -25.87 -2.66
C GLU A 29 9.08 -26.43 -3.52
N PRO A 30 9.33 -27.78 -3.54
CA PRO A 30 8.32 -28.86 -3.45
C PRO A 30 8.49 -29.93 -2.34
N LYS A 31 9.41 -29.80 -1.39
CA LYS A 31 9.62 -30.88 -0.37
C LYS A 31 9.01 -30.61 1.00
N ASN A 32 8.77 -29.35 1.34
CA ASN A 32 8.38 -29.00 2.69
C ASN A 32 7.55 -27.72 2.63
N LYS A 33 6.29 -27.90 2.28
CA LYS A 33 5.10 -27.02 2.29
C LYS A 33 5.07 -25.95 3.40
N SER A 34 6.12 -25.16 3.58
CA SER A 34 6.36 -24.27 4.72
C SER A 34 6.40 -22.84 4.19
N TRP A 35 5.24 -22.22 4.07
CA TRP A 35 5.18 -20.79 3.83
C TRP A 35 5.40 -20.05 5.15
N GLN A 36 6.00 -18.86 5.05
CA GLN A 36 6.28 -18.00 6.18
C GLN A 36 5.75 -16.61 5.86
N LEU A 37 4.80 -16.14 6.68
CA LEU A 37 4.37 -14.76 6.69
C LEU A 37 4.88 -14.13 7.97
N ALA A 38 5.65 -13.06 7.83
CA ALA A 38 6.14 -12.31 8.98
C ALA A 38 6.07 -10.82 8.69
N TRP A 39 5.43 -10.11 9.61
CA TRP A 39 5.09 -8.71 9.47
C TRP A 39 5.43 -7.96 10.74
N LEU A 40 5.96 -6.77 10.55
CA LEU A 40 6.27 -5.78 11.56
C LEU A 40 5.33 -4.61 11.30
N TYR A 41 4.61 -4.13 12.31
CA TYR A 41 3.69 -2.99 12.14
C TYR A 41 3.67 -2.07 13.36
N ARG A 42 3.43 -0.78 13.10
CA ARG A 42 3.23 0.25 14.12
C ARG A 42 1.78 0.21 14.60
N SER A 43 1.60 0.23 15.91
CA SER A 43 0.28 0.36 16.51
C SER A 43 -0.21 1.81 16.41
N LEU A 44 -1.46 1.99 15.98
CA LEU A 44 -2.14 3.28 15.99
C LEU A 44 -2.20 3.92 17.38
N HIS A 45 -2.41 3.13 18.43
CA HIS A 45 -2.56 3.62 19.80
C HIS A 45 -1.22 3.96 20.47
N HIS A 46 -0.13 3.36 19.98
CA HIS A 46 1.20 3.54 20.52
C HIS A 46 2.23 3.69 19.39
N PRO A 47 2.20 4.78 18.60
CA PRO A 47 3.07 4.96 17.44
C PRO A 47 4.56 5.02 17.79
N GLN A 48 4.88 5.29 19.06
CA GLN A 48 6.24 5.31 19.62
C GLN A 48 6.71 3.94 20.15
N ARG A 49 5.81 2.96 20.35
CA ARG A 49 6.23 1.60 20.65
C ARG A 49 6.75 0.97 19.36
N LEU A 50 8.02 0.57 19.39
CA LEU A 50 8.64 -0.19 18.32
C LEU A 50 7.81 -1.46 18.07
N VAL A 51 7.18 -1.45 16.89
CA VAL A 51 6.85 -2.59 16.06
C VAL A 51 6.24 -3.82 16.77
N ASN A 52 4.92 -3.96 16.69
CA ASN A 52 4.29 -5.25 16.96
C ASN A 52 4.66 -6.25 15.86
N LYS A 53 4.91 -7.49 16.25
CA LYS A 53 5.28 -8.57 15.35
C LYS A 53 4.12 -9.51 15.13
N PHE A 54 3.69 -9.62 13.88
CA PHE A 54 2.77 -10.65 13.43
C PHE A 54 3.57 -11.74 12.70
N CYS A 55 3.37 -13.00 13.08
CA CYS A 55 4.05 -14.13 12.43
C CYS A 55 3.07 -15.28 12.29
N LEU A 56 2.74 -15.63 11.05
CA LEU A 56 1.91 -16.79 10.75
C LEU A 56 2.75 -17.86 10.06
N ASN A 57 2.42 -19.11 10.37
CA ASN A 57 2.92 -20.30 9.69
C ASN A 57 1.77 -21.30 9.54
N LYS A 58 2.01 -22.44 8.87
CA LYS A 58 0.98 -23.49 8.69
C LYS A 58 0.33 -23.99 9.98
N ALA A 59 1.03 -23.93 11.10
CA ALA A 59 0.55 -24.38 12.39
C ALA A 59 -0.21 -23.29 13.17
N SER A 60 -0.27 -22.05 12.65
CA SER A 60 -1.00 -20.96 13.29
C SER A 60 -2.51 -21.08 13.05
N GLN A 61 -3.31 -20.85 14.10
CA GLN A 61 -4.79 -20.87 14.01
C GLN A 61 -5.35 -19.81 13.05
N HIS A 62 -4.58 -18.78 12.74
CA HIS A 62 -4.93 -17.67 11.84
C HIS A 62 -4.20 -17.80 10.50
N PHE A 63 -4.06 -19.03 10.00
CA PHE A 63 -3.48 -19.32 8.69
C PHE A 63 -4.08 -18.42 7.59
N VAL A 64 -3.23 -17.74 6.82
CA VAL A 64 -3.63 -16.98 5.63
C VAL A 64 -2.86 -17.51 4.43
N ASP A 65 -3.56 -18.18 3.50
CA ASP A 65 -2.97 -18.55 2.21
C ASP A 65 -2.99 -17.34 1.27
N TYR A 66 -1.98 -16.49 1.41
CA TYR A 66 -1.85 -15.29 0.62
C TYR A 66 -1.70 -15.56 -0.89
N GLN A 67 -1.38 -16.78 -1.31
CA GLN A 67 -1.33 -17.15 -2.73
C GLN A 67 -2.70 -17.09 -3.40
N THR A 68 -3.78 -17.13 -2.61
CA THR A 68 -5.15 -16.94 -3.08
C THR A 68 -5.49 -15.47 -3.34
N PHE A 69 -4.66 -14.54 -2.88
CA PHE A 69 -4.90 -13.13 -3.07
C PHE A 69 -4.44 -12.67 -4.46
N SER A 70 -5.29 -11.87 -5.11
CA SER A 70 -5.07 -11.41 -6.49
C SER A 70 -3.74 -10.66 -6.66
N TRP A 71 -3.30 -9.95 -5.63
CA TRP A 71 -2.04 -9.23 -5.66
C TRP A 71 -0.82 -10.15 -5.84
N PHE A 72 -0.88 -11.40 -5.37
CA PHE A 72 0.23 -12.34 -5.49
C PHE A 72 0.37 -12.82 -6.94
N SER A 73 -0.74 -13.17 -7.58
CA SER A 73 -0.78 -13.49 -9.02
C SER A 73 -0.26 -12.33 -9.87
N ILE A 74 -0.68 -11.09 -9.58
CA ILE A 74 -0.22 -9.90 -10.33
C ILE A 74 1.30 -9.74 -10.22
N VAL A 75 1.88 -9.86 -9.03
CA VAL A 75 3.33 -9.75 -8.85
C VAL A 75 4.08 -10.89 -9.54
N GLN A 76 3.53 -12.11 -9.50
CA GLN A 76 4.11 -13.27 -10.18
C GLN A 76 4.08 -13.12 -11.71
N GLU A 77 2.99 -12.61 -12.27
CA GLU A 77 2.82 -12.42 -13.73
C GLU A 77 3.64 -11.25 -14.26
N THR A 78 3.71 -10.15 -13.51
CA THR A 78 4.32 -8.90 -13.98
C THR A 78 5.80 -8.79 -13.64
N GLU A 79 6.28 -9.55 -12.64
CA GLU A 79 7.63 -9.46 -12.07
C GLU A 79 8.02 -8.05 -11.63
N LYS A 80 7.02 -7.21 -11.33
CA LYS A 80 7.17 -5.79 -10.97
C LYS A 80 6.53 -5.51 -9.63
N GLY A 81 6.91 -4.38 -9.03
CA GLY A 81 6.27 -3.89 -7.83
C GLY A 81 4.82 -3.51 -8.07
N TYR A 82 3.94 -3.84 -7.12
CA TYR A 82 2.50 -3.64 -7.22
C TYR A 82 1.96 -2.93 -5.97
N LEU A 83 1.15 -1.90 -6.16
CA LEU A 83 0.46 -1.21 -5.07
C LEU A 83 -0.95 -1.79 -4.91
N HIS A 84 -1.18 -2.55 -3.85
CA HIS A 84 -2.48 -3.08 -3.51
C HIS A 84 -3.24 -2.14 -2.58
N GLY A 85 -4.55 -2.04 -2.79
CA GLY A 85 -5.46 -1.27 -1.95
C GLY A 85 -6.16 -0.13 -2.71
N PRO A 86 -6.80 0.80 -1.99
CA PRO A 86 -6.92 0.80 -0.54
C PRO A 86 -7.85 -0.33 -0.07
N TYR A 87 -7.52 -0.99 1.03
CA TYR A 87 -8.34 -2.04 1.66
C TYR A 87 -8.34 -1.88 3.18
N VAL A 88 -9.31 -2.47 3.89
CA VAL A 88 -9.32 -2.45 5.35
C VAL A 88 -8.46 -3.60 5.88
N ASP A 89 -7.36 -3.27 6.55
CA ASP A 89 -6.47 -4.27 7.15
C ASP A 89 -6.96 -4.69 8.53
N TYR A 90 -7.80 -5.71 8.59
CA TYR A 90 -8.32 -6.27 9.85
C TYR A 90 -7.29 -7.01 10.71
N ILE A 91 -6.06 -7.22 10.20
CA ILE A 91 -5.03 -7.98 10.91
C ILE A 91 -4.17 -7.04 11.76
N CYS A 92 -3.72 -5.92 11.21
CA CYS A 92 -2.80 -5.03 11.91
C CYS A 92 -3.52 -3.90 12.65
N ASN A 93 -4.35 -3.11 11.95
CA ASN A 93 -4.79 -1.81 12.45
C ASN A 93 -6.28 -1.47 12.18
N SER A 94 -7.03 -2.31 11.47
CA SER A 94 -8.43 -2.09 11.07
C SER A 94 -8.68 -0.75 10.36
N THR A 95 -7.71 -0.30 9.57
CA THR A 95 -7.75 0.97 8.82
C THR A 95 -7.55 0.76 7.33
N TYR A 96 -7.98 1.73 6.51
CA TYR A 96 -7.62 1.79 5.11
C TYR A 96 -6.10 1.81 4.94
N THR A 97 -5.61 0.82 4.21
CA THR A 97 -4.19 0.53 4.05
C THR A 97 -3.87 0.36 2.58
N LEU A 98 -2.72 0.86 2.18
CA LEU A 98 -2.06 0.55 0.92
C LEU A 98 -0.85 -0.31 1.21
N THR A 99 -0.71 -1.41 0.47
CA THR A 99 0.43 -2.32 0.61
C THR A 99 1.19 -2.34 -0.70
N TYR A 100 2.40 -1.81 -0.68
CA TYR A 100 3.33 -1.96 -1.79
C TYR A 100 4.05 -3.30 -1.68
N LEU A 101 3.95 -4.10 -2.72
CA LEU A 101 4.49 -5.46 -2.82
C LEU A 101 5.61 -5.48 -3.85
N TYR A 102 6.72 -6.13 -3.51
CA TYR A 102 7.84 -6.29 -4.42
C TYR A 102 8.28 -7.76 -4.48
N PRO A 103 8.49 -8.34 -5.67
CA PRO A 103 8.86 -9.74 -5.81
C PRO A 103 10.25 -10.01 -5.22
N VAL A 104 10.40 -11.14 -4.52
CA VAL A 104 11.65 -11.59 -3.92
C VAL A 104 12.12 -12.86 -4.63
N TYR A 105 13.35 -12.82 -5.13
CA TYR A 105 13.94 -13.93 -5.87
C TYR A 105 15.11 -14.55 -5.11
N PHE A 106 15.29 -15.86 -5.27
CA PHE A 106 16.49 -16.61 -4.89
C PHE A 106 16.87 -17.52 -6.05
N GLU A 107 18.12 -17.46 -6.50
CA GLU A 107 18.59 -18.24 -7.66
C GLU A 107 17.69 -18.10 -8.91
N LYS A 108 17.19 -16.88 -9.16
CA LYS A 108 16.24 -16.54 -10.24
C LYS A 108 14.84 -17.17 -10.12
N GLN A 109 14.57 -17.91 -9.04
CA GLN A 109 13.24 -18.39 -8.71
C GLN A 109 12.52 -17.37 -7.83
N LEU A 110 11.28 -17.02 -8.18
CA LEU A 110 10.41 -16.26 -7.28
C LEU A 110 10.17 -17.10 -6.02
N ILE A 111 10.43 -16.53 -4.85
CA ILE A 111 10.24 -17.20 -3.56
C ILE A 111 9.21 -16.48 -2.67
N GLY A 112 8.61 -15.40 -3.17
CA GLY A 112 7.56 -14.66 -2.47
C GLY A 112 7.64 -13.16 -2.72
N VAL A 113 7.14 -12.40 -1.75
CA VAL A 113 7.12 -10.93 -1.80
C VAL A 113 7.66 -10.33 -0.51
N ALA A 114 8.32 -9.19 -0.63
CA ALA A 114 8.51 -8.23 0.44
C ALA A 114 7.44 -7.15 0.31
N ALA A 115 6.98 -6.59 1.41
CA ALA A 115 5.98 -5.54 1.34
C ALA A 115 6.13 -4.48 2.42
N THR A 116 5.54 -3.32 2.15
CA THR A 116 5.43 -2.19 3.06
C THR A 116 4.03 -1.62 3.02
N ASP A 117 3.51 -1.27 4.18
CA ASP A 117 2.19 -0.69 4.33
C ASP A 117 2.26 0.80 4.62
N VAL A 118 1.31 1.54 4.06
CA VAL A 118 1.03 2.94 4.37
C VAL A 118 -0.43 3.05 4.75
N MET A 119 -0.70 3.72 5.87
CA MET A 119 -2.07 4.07 6.26
C MET A 119 -2.57 5.18 5.36
N VAL A 120 -3.76 5.00 4.77
CA VAL A 120 -4.34 6.01 3.88
C VAL A 120 -4.53 7.33 4.63
N GLY A 121 -5.01 7.30 5.88
CA GLY A 121 -5.18 8.52 6.67
C GLY A 121 -3.88 9.33 6.88
N GLN A 122 -2.71 8.67 6.98
CA GLN A 122 -1.43 9.38 7.04
C GLN A 122 -1.07 10.03 5.70
N LEU A 123 -1.31 9.32 4.61
CA LEU A 123 -1.13 9.87 3.26
C LEU A 123 -2.06 11.07 3.02
N GLU A 124 -3.33 10.98 3.44
CA GLU A 124 -4.28 12.09 3.32
C GLU A 124 -3.85 13.33 4.10
N GLN A 125 -3.29 13.14 5.30
CA GLN A 125 -2.76 14.24 6.10
C GLN A 125 -1.60 14.94 5.38
N ILE A 126 -0.62 14.19 4.87
CA ILE A 126 0.54 14.75 4.16
C ILE A 126 0.10 15.49 2.89
N LEU A 127 -0.81 14.89 2.12
CA LEU A 127 -1.31 15.49 0.89
C LEU A 127 -2.07 16.78 1.18
N ARG A 128 -2.90 16.80 2.22
CA ARG A 128 -3.60 18.01 2.67
C ARG A 128 -2.62 19.10 3.09
N ASP A 129 -1.63 18.77 3.92
CA ASP A 129 -0.64 19.72 4.40
C ASP A 129 0.24 20.26 3.25
N SER A 130 0.48 19.45 2.21
CA SER A 130 1.30 19.82 1.04
C SER A 130 0.55 20.66 0.01
N LEU A 131 -0.77 20.46 -0.13
CA LEU A 131 -1.61 21.26 -1.03
C LEU A 131 -1.84 22.68 -0.47
N GLY A 132 -1.69 22.88 0.84
CA GLY A 132 -1.84 24.18 1.48
C GLY A 132 -3.28 24.71 1.41
N ASP A 133 -3.43 26.05 1.47
CA ASP A 133 -4.72 26.73 1.38
C ASP A 133 -5.25 26.84 -0.06
N ASP A 134 -4.45 26.45 -1.05
CA ASP A 134 -4.87 26.43 -2.45
C ASP A 134 -5.90 25.29 -2.63
N TYR A 135 -7.18 25.67 -2.62
CA TYR A 135 -8.34 24.81 -2.82
C TYR A 135 -8.46 24.23 -4.24
N LEU A 136 -7.33 23.84 -4.86
CA LEU A 136 -7.34 23.18 -6.15
C LEU A 136 -8.08 21.83 -6.02
N PRO A 137 -9.18 21.62 -6.76
CA PRO A 137 -9.91 20.36 -6.72
C PRO A 137 -9.05 19.20 -7.20
N VAL A 138 -8.75 18.26 -6.30
CA VAL A 138 -7.84 17.14 -6.58
C VAL A 138 -8.44 15.84 -6.08
N VAL A 139 -8.43 14.84 -6.96
CA VAL A 139 -8.72 13.45 -6.62
C VAL A 139 -7.52 12.60 -7.05
N MET A 140 -7.04 11.73 -6.17
CA MET A 140 -6.02 10.74 -6.50
C MET A 140 -6.66 9.35 -6.50
N THR A 141 -6.43 8.56 -7.54
CA THR A 141 -6.94 7.19 -7.63
C THR A 141 -5.82 6.19 -7.89
N THR A 142 -6.04 4.92 -7.58
CA THR A 142 -5.26 3.81 -8.14
C THR A 142 -5.46 3.73 -9.67
N PRO A 143 -4.65 2.93 -10.40
CA PRO A 143 -4.85 2.68 -11.82
C PRO A 143 -6.19 2.00 -12.12
N SER A 144 -6.76 1.28 -11.15
CA SER A 144 -8.09 0.68 -11.24
C SER A 144 -9.23 1.66 -10.93
N GLY A 145 -8.93 2.94 -10.69
CA GLY A 145 -9.91 3.99 -10.43
C GLY A 145 -10.43 4.06 -8.99
N ARG A 146 -9.86 3.32 -8.04
CA ARG A 146 -10.24 3.44 -6.62
C ARG A 146 -9.63 4.70 -6.01
N ILE A 147 -10.42 5.49 -5.30
CA ILE A 147 -9.98 6.76 -4.71
C ILE A 147 -9.04 6.48 -3.52
N LEU A 148 -7.87 7.10 -3.56
CA LEU A 148 -6.83 7.10 -2.52
C LEU A 148 -6.89 8.33 -1.62
N PHE A 149 -7.20 9.48 -2.22
CA PHE A 149 -7.29 10.78 -1.56
C PHE A 149 -8.22 11.68 -2.37
N SER A 150 -8.93 12.58 -1.69
CA SER A 150 -9.71 13.63 -2.31
C SER A 150 -9.88 14.80 -1.34
N ASN A 151 -9.84 16.03 -1.86
CA ASN A 151 -10.30 17.22 -1.14
C ASN A 151 -11.70 17.69 -1.57
N LEU A 152 -12.39 16.93 -2.43
CA LEU A 152 -13.77 17.15 -2.86
C LEU A 152 -14.77 16.32 -2.05
N PRO A 153 -15.91 16.90 -1.64
CA PRO A 153 -16.87 16.27 -0.72
C PRO A 153 -17.59 15.03 -1.28
N HIS A 154 -17.63 14.88 -2.61
CA HIS A 154 -18.35 13.81 -3.29
C HIS A 154 -17.49 12.59 -3.67
N TYR A 155 -16.21 12.57 -3.26
CA TYR A 155 -15.26 11.52 -3.60
C TYR A 155 -14.71 10.91 -2.32
N ARG A 156 -15.18 9.72 -1.96
CA ARG A 156 -14.74 9.05 -0.74
C ARG A 156 -13.61 8.06 -1.02
N VAL A 157 -12.64 8.02 -0.13
CA VAL A 157 -11.57 7.02 -0.14
C VAL A 157 -12.16 5.61 -0.19
N GLY A 158 -11.61 4.77 -1.06
CA GLY A 158 -12.05 3.38 -1.26
C GLY A 158 -13.15 3.19 -2.30
N GLU A 159 -13.93 4.23 -2.61
CA GLU A 159 -14.93 4.18 -3.69
C GLU A 159 -14.26 4.21 -5.06
N LEU A 160 -14.98 3.72 -6.07
CA LEU A 160 -14.57 3.94 -7.46
C LEU A 160 -14.92 5.37 -7.84
N LYS A 161 -13.96 6.06 -8.47
CA LYS A 161 -14.19 7.40 -9.01
C LYS A 161 -15.36 7.34 -10.01
N PRO A 162 -16.37 8.20 -9.87
CA PRO A 162 -17.45 8.28 -10.85
C PRO A 162 -16.92 8.76 -12.21
N ASN A 163 -17.68 8.47 -13.26
CA ASN A 163 -17.39 9.00 -14.59
C ASN A 163 -17.93 10.44 -14.67
N ASP A 164 -17.05 11.42 -14.49
CA ASP A 164 -17.35 12.85 -14.36
C ASP A 164 -16.35 13.69 -15.18
N ALA A 165 -16.46 15.01 -15.10
CA ALA A 165 -15.68 15.96 -15.88
C ALA A 165 -14.22 16.17 -15.40
N LEU A 166 -13.73 15.47 -14.37
CA LEU A 166 -12.34 15.62 -13.94
C LEU A 166 -11.37 15.09 -14.99
N THR A 167 -10.33 15.86 -15.28
CA THR A 167 -9.28 15.53 -16.23
C THR A 167 -8.09 14.93 -15.50
N ALA A 168 -7.49 13.88 -16.08
CA ALA A 168 -6.26 13.31 -15.55
C ALA A 168 -5.07 14.22 -15.88
N HIS A 169 -4.45 14.80 -14.85
CA HIS A 169 -3.29 15.69 -14.99
C HIS A 169 -1.96 14.94 -14.89
N LEU A 170 -1.91 13.86 -14.10
CA LEU A 170 -0.73 13.01 -13.96
C LEU A 170 -1.13 11.54 -13.89
N LYS A 171 -0.48 10.70 -14.70
CA LYS A 171 -0.64 9.24 -14.65
C LYS A 171 0.70 8.59 -14.35
N SER A 172 0.73 7.75 -13.33
CA SER A 172 1.85 6.87 -13.00
C SER A 172 1.38 5.41 -12.99
N GLN A 173 2.31 4.48 -12.81
CA GLN A 173 1.99 3.06 -12.61
C GLN A 173 1.26 2.77 -11.29
N TYR A 174 1.26 3.70 -10.33
CA TYR A 174 0.69 3.50 -8.99
C TYR A 174 -0.55 4.34 -8.72
N PHE A 175 -0.71 5.47 -9.41
CA PHE A 175 -1.84 6.35 -9.22
C PHE A 175 -2.11 7.23 -10.44
N THR A 176 -3.31 7.77 -10.51
CA THR A 176 -3.68 8.89 -11.38
C THR A 176 -4.13 10.06 -10.53
N LEU A 177 -3.61 11.25 -10.83
CA LEU A 177 -4.04 12.52 -10.26
C LEU A 177 -5.03 13.17 -11.22
N TRP A 178 -6.20 13.51 -10.69
CA TRP A 178 -7.30 14.15 -11.39
C TRP A 178 -7.54 15.53 -10.80
N GLY A 179 -7.94 16.47 -11.65
CA GLY A 179 -8.40 17.78 -11.22
C GLY A 179 -9.34 18.38 -12.24
N GLU A 180 -9.81 19.59 -11.98
CA GLU A 180 -10.62 20.32 -12.95
C GLU A 180 -9.81 20.57 -14.23
N GLY A 181 -10.49 20.47 -15.37
CA GLY A 181 -9.91 20.85 -16.65
C GLY A 181 -9.70 22.36 -16.63
N SER A 182 -8.48 22.82 -16.92
CA SER A 182 -8.23 24.23 -17.15
C SER A 182 -9.01 24.67 -18.39
N GLU A 183 -10.12 25.40 -18.22
CA GLU A 183 -10.46 26.40 -19.22
C GLU A 183 -9.32 27.41 -19.21
N CYS A 184 -8.59 27.49 -20.32
CA CYS A 184 -7.57 28.50 -20.52
C CYS A 184 -8.24 29.88 -20.43
N GLY A 185 -8.13 30.54 -19.27
CA GLY A 185 -8.79 31.81 -18.98
C GLY A 185 -7.88 32.70 -18.14
N ALA A 186 -6.92 33.33 -18.83
CA ALA A 186 -6.12 34.49 -18.42
C ALA A 186 -5.56 34.51 -16.97
N MET A 187 -4.24 34.32 -16.86
CA MET A 187 -3.48 34.88 -15.74
C MET A 187 -3.65 36.42 -15.75
N PRO A 188 -4.14 37.06 -14.68
CA PRO A 188 -4.03 38.51 -14.56
C PRO A 188 -2.57 38.92 -14.29
N PRO A 189 -2.17 40.14 -14.69
CA PRO A 189 -0.77 40.57 -14.79
C PRO A 189 -0.02 40.65 -13.46
#